data_AF-A0A2U1E470-F1
#
_entry.id   AF-A0A2U1E470-F1
#
_cell.length_a   1.000
_cell.length_b   1.000
_cell.length_c   1.000
_cell.angle_alpha   90.00
_cell.angle_beta   90.00
_cell.angle_gamma   90.00
#
_symmetry.space_group_name_H-M   'P 1'
#
loop_
_entity.id
_entity.type
_entity.pdbx_description
1 polymer ?
#
loop_
_entity_poly.entity_id
_entity_poly.type
_entity_poly.pdbx_seq_one_letter_code
_entity_poly.pdbx_strand_id
1 'polypeptide(L)'
;MNKFYIENKEDLRVLIVNTARKKGISEAVIEKDYWVTFILDYLFNENKWKEYFTFKGGTSLSKCFGLIERFSEDIDLILDWRVLGYQEKEPWIERSNTKQDKFNKEVNEKTQVFLRDEFLTVLEQDLKDFNFEFSIDTIDPQTILCKYPKIFESNYLSQNIRLEIGSLAAWTPAIDVEILPIIGEVYPNVFKEKTKIRTVSAERTFWEKATILHHEANRPESSHMPHRYARHFYDLYKISNSDFKNKALENKDLLKKVTEFKMKFYPRNWAKYENVLDGNLRLVPDEFRFSEIEKDYKAMSEMIYGAYPSFEEIINALKELEKEINK
;
A
#
# COMPACT_ATOMS: atom_id res chain seq x y z
N MET A 1 -24.95 -0.29 -11.41
CA MET A 1 -24.51 -1.63 -10.99
C MET A 1 -23.03 -1.69 -11.31
N ASN A 2 -22.18 -1.99 -10.32
CA ASN A 2 -20.74 -1.98 -10.50
C ASN A 2 -20.34 -2.89 -11.67
N LYS A 3 -19.43 -2.44 -12.53
CA LYS A 3 -19.12 -3.11 -13.81
C LYS A 3 -18.46 -4.48 -13.66
N PHE A 4 -17.89 -4.77 -12.49
CA PHE A 4 -17.27 -6.05 -12.19
C PHE A 4 -18.20 -7.03 -11.48
N TYR A 5 -19.40 -6.60 -11.05
CA TYR A 5 -20.26 -7.47 -10.27
C TYR A 5 -20.80 -8.66 -11.09
N ILE A 6 -20.50 -9.86 -10.63
CA ILE A 6 -21.09 -11.11 -11.11
C ILE A 6 -22.17 -11.54 -10.11
N GLU A 7 -23.44 -11.40 -10.52
CA GLU A 7 -24.61 -11.66 -9.67
C GLU A 7 -24.77 -13.15 -9.30
N ASN A 8 -24.49 -14.05 -10.25
CA ASN A 8 -24.57 -15.48 -10.01
C ASN A 8 -23.31 -15.99 -9.30
N LYS A 9 -23.47 -16.39 -8.04
CA LYS A 9 -22.38 -16.92 -7.20
C LYS A 9 -21.71 -18.17 -7.77
N GLU A 10 -22.46 -19.02 -8.49
CA GLU A 10 -21.87 -20.23 -9.08
C GLU A 10 -21.01 -19.90 -10.30
N ASP A 11 -21.42 -18.92 -11.11
CA ASP A 11 -20.60 -18.43 -12.22
C ASP A 11 -19.30 -17.79 -11.70
N LEU A 12 -19.40 -16.97 -10.65
CA LEU A 12 -18.24 -16.41 -9.97
C LEU A 12 -17.32 -17.51 -9.41
N ARG A 13 -17.89 -18.55 -8.77
CA ARG A 13 -17.14 -19.70 -8.26
C ARG A 13 -16.35 -20.39 -9.36
N VAL A 14 -16.99 -20.70 -10.49
CA VAL A 14 -16.35 -21.36 -11.64
C VAL A 14 -15.21 -20.52 -12.20
N LEU A 15 -15.40 -19.21 -12.33
CA LEU A 15 -14.36 -18.28 -12.78
C LEU A 15 -13.16 -18.24 -11.82
N ILE A 16 -13.41 -18.18 -10.51
CA ILE A 16 -12.36 -18.19 -9.49
C ILE A 16 -11.55 -19.49 -9.56
N VAL A 17 -12.20 -20.67 -9.54
CA VAL A 17 -11.51 -21.97 -9.55
C VAL A 17 -10.64 -22.14 -10.79
N ASN A 18 -11.18 -21.79 -11.97
CA ASN A 18 -10.43 -21.95 -13.22
C ASN A 18 -9.27 -20.95 -13.33
N THR A 19 -9.47 -19.72 -12.85
CA THR A 19 -8.42 -18.68 -12.79
C THR A 19 -7.30 -19.10 -11.84
N ALA A 20 -7.65 -19.55 -10.63
CA ALA A 20 -6.73 -20.07 -9.61
C ALA A 20 -5.86 -21.19 -10.17
N ARG A 21 -6.48 -22.20 -10.79
CA ARG A 21 -5.77 -23.32 -11.43
C ARG A 21 -4.81 -22.86 -12.53
N LYS A 22 -5.22 -21.93 -13.39
CA LYS A 22 -4.40 -21.47 -14.52
C LYS A 22 -3.22 -20.60 -14.08
N LYS A 23 -3.38 -19.83 -13.00
CA LYS A 23 -2.33 -18.97 -12.45
C LYS A 23 -1.45 -19.67 -11.41
N GLY A 24 -1.85 -20.84 -10.91
CA GLY A 24 -1.16 -21.50 -9.80
C GLY A 24 -1.29 -20.74 -8.48
N ILE A 25 -2.42 -20.04 -8.30
CA ILE A 25 -2.72 -19.18 -7.14
C ILE A 25 -3.94 -19.77 -6.42
N SER A 26 -4.06 -19.61 -5.10
CA SER A 26 -5.21 -20.14 -4.36
C SER A 26 -6.54 -19.45 -4.71
N GLU A 27 -7.64 -20.17 -4.59
CA GLU A 27 -8.98 -19.65 -4.88
C GLU A 27 -9.35 -18.46 -3.99
N ALA A 28 -9.01 -18.53 -2.70
CA ALA A 28 -9.28 -17.46 -1.73
C ALA A 28 -8.57 -16.15 -2.10
N VAL A 29 -7.37 -16.24 -2.69
CA VAL A 29 -6.68 -15.05 -3.21
C VAL A 29 -7.42 -14.47 -4.39
N ILE A 30 -7.75 -15.31 -5.39
CA ILE A 30 -8.40 -14.84 -6.62
C ILE A 30 -9.76 -14.21 -6.30
N GLU A 31 -10.47 -14.78 -5.32
CA GLU A 31 -11.69 -14.19 -4.79
C GLU A 31 -11.44 -12.83 -4.14
N LYS A 32 -10.44 -12.72 -3.25
CA LYS A 32 -10.12 -11.45 -2.58
C LYS A 32 -9.68 -10.38 -3.58
N ASP A 33 -8.89 -10.75 -4.57
CA ASP A 33 -8.46 -9.90 -5.69
C ASP A 33 -9.64 -9.28 -6.45
N TYR A 34 -10.65 -10.11 -6.74
CA TYR A 34 -11.88 -9.68 -7.39
C TYR A 34 -12.63 -8.64 -6.55
N TRP A 35 -12.83 -8.90 -5.25
CA TRP A 35 -13.52 -7.96 -4.36
C TRP A 35 -12.71 -6.70 -4.06
N VAL A 36 -11.38 -6.78 -4.00
CA VAL A 36 -10.49 -5.61 -3.91
C VAL A 36 -10.66 -4.73 -5.15
N THR A 37 -10.70 -5.33 -6.33
CA THR A 37 -10.87 -4.57 -7.59
C THR A 37 -12.25 -3.93 -7.68
N PHE A 38 -13.30 -4.63 -7.21
CA PHE A 38 -14.64 -4.08 -7.07
C PHE A 38 -14.66 -2.83 -6.16
N ILE A 39 -14.08 -2.93 -4.96
CA ILE A 39 -14.05 -1.79 -4.03
C ILE A 39 -13.25 -0.63 -4.60
N LEU A 40 -12.09 -0.90 -5.22
CA LEU A 40 -11.29 0.14 -5.87
C LEU A 40 -12.08 0.85 -6.98
N ASP A 41 -12.81 0.11 -7.82
CA ASP A 41 -13.65 0.71 -8.85
C ASP A 41 -14.71 1.65 -8.26
N TYR A 42 -15.43 1.18 -7.24
CA TYR A 42 -16.40 2.01 -6.52
C TYR A 42 -15.74 3.27 -5.92
N LEU A 43 -14.64 3.11 -5.18
CA LEU A 43 -13.96 4.22 -4.49
C LEU A 43 -13.49 5.32 -5.43
N PHE A 44 -13.01 4.97 -6.63
CA PHE A 44 -12.41 5.92 -7.57
C PHE A 44 -13.34 6.37 -8.70
N ASN A 45 -14.49 5.72 -8.91
CA ASN A 45 -15.40 6.08 -10.01
C ASN A 45 -16.82 6.46 -9.55
N GLU A 46 -17.31 5.85 -8.48
CA GLU A 46 -18.71 6.01 -8.02
C GLU A 46 -18.82 6.82 -6.72
N ASN A 47 -17.91 6.62 -5.77
CA ASN A 47 -17.95 7.23 -4.45
C ASN A 47 -17.88 8.78 -4.52
N LYS A 48 -18.62 9.46 -3.64
CA LYS A 48 -18.70 10.93 -3.63
C LYS A 48 -17.37 11.63 -3.32
N TRP A 49 -16.40 10.95 -2.71
CA TRP A 49 -15.06 11.46 -2.41
C TRP A 49 -13.97 10.95 -3.37
N LYS A 50 -14.33 10.35 -4.51
CA LYS A 50 -13.38 9.77 -5.48
C LYS A 50 -12.21 10.67 -5.88
N GLU A 51 -12.43 11.98 -5.97
CA GLU A 51 -11.38 12.95 -6.32
C GLU A 51 -10.40 13.26 -5.17
N TYR A 52 -10.73 12.85 -3.95
CA TYR A 52 -9.96 13.11 -2.74
C TYR A 52 -9.19 11.88 -2.25
N PHE A 53 -9.30 10.75 -2.94
CA PHE A 53 -8.51 9.56 -2.65
C PHE A 53 -7.32 9.43 -3.59
N THR A 54 -6.25 8.81 -3.08
CA THR A 54 -5.14 8.32 -3.89
C THR A 54 -4.67 6.99 -3.35
N PHE A 55 -4.58 5.99 -4.22
CA PHE A 55 -4.16 4.64 -3.87
C PHE A 55 -2.64 4.55 -3.74
N LYS A 56 -2.12 3.82 -2.75
CA LYS A 56 -0.69 3.67 -2.53
C LYS A 56 -0.34 2.27 -1.99
N GLY A 57 0.90 2.12 -1.54
CA GLY A 57 1.33 0.96 -0.76
C GLY A 57 1.59 -0.28 -1.62
N GLY A 58 1.71 -1.43 -0.95
CA GLY A 58 2.09 -2.69 -1.61
C GLY A 58 1.05 -3.15 -2.63
N THR A 59 -0.24 -2.97 -2.31
CA THR A 59 -1.32 -3.41 -3.20
C THR A 59 -1.30 -2.61 -4.51
N SER A 60 -0.98 -1.31 -4.49
CA SER A 60 -0.80 -0.51 -5.71
C SER A 60 0.36 -1.01 -6.59
N LEU A 61 1.50 -1.40 -5.99
CA LEU A 61 2.64 -1.97 -6.72
C LEU A 61 2.25 -3.24 -7.47
N SER A 62 1.42 -4.09 -6.86
CA SER A 62 0.95 -5.33 -7.51
C SER A 62 -0.13 -5.06 -8.57
N LYS A 63 -1.19 -4.32 -8.21
CA LYS A 63 -2.39 -4.10 -9.03
C LYS A 63 -2.16 -3.15 -10.20
N CYS A 64 -1.50 -2.03 -9.96
CA CYS A 64 -1.35 -0.97 -10.95
C CYS A 64 -0.08 -1.16 -11.78
N PHE A 65 0.98 -1.68 -11.19
CA PHE A 65 2.29 -1.72 -11.84
C PHE A 65 2.81 -3.13 -12.13
N GLY A 66 2.20 -4.18 -11.57
CA GLY A 66 2.67 -5.57 -11.75
C GLY A 66 4.09 -5.81 -11.21
N LEU A 67 4.55 -4.98 -10.26
CA LEU A 67 5.95 -4.97 -9.83
C LEU A 67 6.25 -5.99 -8.74
N ILE A 68 5.28 -6.29 -7.87
CA ILE A 68 5.46 -7.24 -6.79
C ILE A 68 4.53 -8.45 -6.98
N GLU A 69 5.03 -9.62 -6.61
CA GLU A 69 4.32 -10.89 -6.74
C GLU A 69 4.05 -11.50 -5.36
N ARG A 70 3.54 -10.65 -4.47
CA ARG A 70 3.09 -11.04 -3.14
C ARG A 70 1.71 -10.48 -2.88
N PHE A 71 0.91 -11.22 -2.14
CA PHE A 71 -0.38 -10.76 -1.68
C PHE A 71 -0.21 -9.60 -0.71
N SER A 72 -1.17 -8.68 -0.77
CA SER A 72 -1.29 -7.57 0.14
C SER A 72 -2.78 -7.45 0.45
N GLU A 73 -3.12 -7.59 1.73
CA GLU A 73 -4.50 -7.66 2.21
C GLU A 73 -5.15 -6.27 2.32
N ASP A 74 -4.31 -5.23 2.33
CA ASP A 74 -4.66 -3.87 2.70
C ASP A 74 -4.80 -3.00 1.45
N ILE A 75 -5.87 -2.22 1.34
CA ILE A 75 -6.00 -1.13 0.39
C ILE A 75 -5.55 0.14 1.12
N ASP A 76 -4.30 0.53 0.90
CA ASP A 76 -3.73 1.76 1.48
C ASP A 76 -4.18 2.99 0.69
N LEU A 77 -4.91 3.89 1.33
CA LEU A 77 -5.44 5.11 0.71
C LEU A 77 -4.90 6.35 1.41
N ILE A 78 -4.61 7.36 0.59
CA ILE A 78 -4.39 8.72 1.04
C ILE A 78 -5.71 9.45 0.89
N LEU A 79 -6.21 10.05 1.98
CA LEU A 79 -7.32 11.00 1.96
C LEU A 79 -6.76 12.42 1.94
N ASP A 80 -7.25 13.25 1.03
CA ASP A 80 -6.94 14.66 1.02
C ASP A 80 -7.50 15.35 2.27
N TRP A 81 -6.63 15.96 3.06
CA TRP A 81 -6.98 16.67 4.30
C TRP A 81 -7.98 17.81 4.10
N ARG A 82 -8.19 18.31 2.87
CA ARG A 82 -9.25 19.28 2.55
C ARG A 82 -10.64 18.76 2.86
N VAL A 83 -10.85 17.43 2.78
CA VAL A 83 -12.11 16.78 3.20
C VAL A 83 -12.37 16.98 4.70
N LEU A 84 -11.30 17.11 5.50
CA LEU A 84 -11.39 17.34 6.95
C LEU A 84 -11.48 18.83 7.31
N GLY A 85 -11.61 19.71 6.31
CA GLY A 85 -11.72 21.16 6.49
C GLY A 85 -10.39 21.93 6.56
N TYR A 86 -9.25 21.28 6.30
CA TYR A 86 -7.95 21.96 6.27
C TYR A 86 -7.71 22.66 4.93
N GLN A 87 -6.92 23.73 4.94
CA GLN A 87 -6.49 24.38 3.69
C GLN A 87 -5.37 23.58 3.00
N GLU A 88 -5.24 23.74 1.67
CA GLU A 88 -4.28 22.99 0.85
C GLU A 88 -2.84 23.00 1.41
N LYS A 89 -2.36 24.16 1.88
CA LYS A 89 -0.99 24.32 2.42
C LYS A 89 -0.91 24.26 3.94
N GLU A 90 -2.01 24.05 4.64
CA GLU A 90 -2.06 24.14 6.10
C GLU A 90 -1.18 23.11 6.82
N PRO A 91 -1.13 21.83 6.39
CA PRO A 91 -0.20 20.88 6.97
C PRO A 91 1.27 21.26 6.79
N TRP A 92 1.58 22.06 5.77
CA TRP A 92 2.93 22.52 5.44
C TRP A 92 3.40 23.76 6.18
N ILE A 93 2.51 24.45 6.92
CA ILE A 93 2.88 25.59 7.77
C ILE A 93 4.01 25.17 8.73
N GLU A 94 5.01 26.03 8.90
CA GLU A 94 6.11 25.79 9.83
C GLU A 94 5.62 25.80 11.28
N ARG A 95 6.02 24.76 12.02
CA ARG A 95 5.64 24.53 13.42
C ARG A 95 6.86 23.98 14.14
N SER A 96 6.95 24.21 15.46
CA SER A 96 7.91 23.47 16.29
C SER A 96 7.53 21.98 16.31
N ASN A 97 8.49 21.10 16.60
CA ASN A 97 8.26 19.65 16.61
C ASN A 97 7.06 19.24 17.48
N THR A 98 6.91 19.81 18.67
CA THR A 98 5.77 19.54 19.56
C THR A 98 4.43 20.02 18.97
N LYS A 99 4.41 21.17 18.30
CA LYS A 99 3.20 21.68 17.65
C LYS A 99 2.86 20.87 16.40
N GLN A 100 3.86 20.39 15.66
CA GLN A 100 3.67 19.52 14.51
C GLN A 100 3.14 18.15 14.92
N ASP A 101 3.67 17.53 15.98
CA ASP A 101 3.15 16.28 16.54
C ASP A 101 1.68 16.43 16.99
N LYS A 102 1.36 17.53 17.70
CA LYS A 102 -0.03 17.84 18.09
C LYS A 102 -0.95 17.98 16.86
N PHE A 103 -0.50 18.69 15.83
CA PHE A 103 -1.26 18.84 14.58
C PHE A 103 -1.48 17.49 13.90
N ASN A 104 -0.46 16.63 13.81
CA ASN A 104 -0.58 15.31 13.18
C ASN A 104 -1.59 14.43 13.92
N LYS A 105 -1.60 14.47 15.26
CA LYS A 105 -2.59 13.75 16.08
C LYS A 105 -4.00 14.26 15.83
N GLU A 106 -4.20 15.57 15.78
CA GLU A 106 -5.50 16.17 15.47
C GLU A 106 -6.02 15.75 14.08
N VAL A 107 -5.16 15.76 13.06
CA VAL A 107 -5.53 15.31 11.71
C VAL A 107 -5.94 13.84 11.71
N ASN A 108 -5.21 12.98 12.44
CA ASN A 108 -5.56 11.57 12.56
C ASN A 108 -6.90 11.38 13.29
N GLU A 109 -7.13 12.09 14.40
CA GLU A 109 -8.41 12.08 15.13
C GLU A 109 -9.57 12.53 14.23
N LYS A 110 -9.41 13.62 13.47
CA LYS A 110 -10.43 14.06 12.50
C LYS A 110 -10.66 13.04 11.39
N THR A 111 -9.60 12.38 10.93
CA THR A 111 -9.73 11.30 9.94
C THR A 111 -10.58 10.16 10.52
N GLN A 112 -10.32 9.72 11.75
CA GLN A 112 -11.09 8.66 12.41
C GLN A 112 -12.57 9.04 12.60
N VAL A 113 -12.83 10.29 13.01
CA VAL A 113 -14.21 10.83 13.13
C VAL A 113 -14.90 10.82 11.78
N PHE A 114 -14.26 11.35 10.74
CA PHE A 114 -14.80 11.34 9.37
C PHE A 114 -15.10 9.92 8.88
N LEU A 115 -14.17 8.98 9.10
CA LEU A 115 -14.35 7.60 8.67
C LEU A 115 -15.56 6.95 9.34
N ARG A 116 -15.68 7.10 10.65
CA ARG A 116 -16.76 6.50 11.45
C ARG A 116 -18.13 7.15 11.18
N ASP A 117 -18.18 8.48 11.18
CA ASP A 117 -19.45 9.21 11.25
C ASP A 117 -19.99 9.55 9.85
N GLU A 118 -19.13 9.64 8.83
CA GLU A 118 -19.53 10.02 7.46
C GLU A 118 -19.23 8.93 6.44
N PHE A 119 -17.98 8.48 6.34
CA PHE A 119 -17.54 7.62 5.24
C PHE A 119 -18.16 6.22 5.33
N LEU A 120 -18.17 5.61 6.52
CA LEU A 120 -18.77 4.30 6.77
C LEU A 120 -20.25 4.25 6.40
N THR A 121 -21.02 5.26 6.81
CA THR A 121 -22.45 5.40 6.49
C THR A 121 -22.70 5.41 4.98
N VAL A 122 -21.84 6.09 4.22
CA VAL A 122 -21.95 6.16 2.75
C VAL A 122 -21.58 4.82 2.11
N LEU A 123 -20.53 4.14 2.60
CA LEU A 123 -20.19 2.79 2.13
C LEU A 123 -21.35 1.81 2.33
N GLU A 124 -21.93 1.79 3.52
CA GLU A 124 -23.06 0.92 3.85
C GLU A 124 -24.27 1.21 2.95
N GLN A 125 -24.59 2.49 2.74
CA GLN A 125 -25.71 2.90 1.89
C GLN A 125 -25.49 2.53 0.42
N ASP A 126 -24.32 2.84 -0.12
CA ASP A 126 -24.03 2.66 -1.55
C ASP A 126 -23.83 1.18 -1.91
N LEU A 127 -23.32 0.37 -0.97
CA LEU A 127 -22.98 -1.03 -1.20
C LEU A 127 -23.95 -2.04 -0.55
N LYS A 128 -25.10 -1.58 -0.06
CA LYS A 128 -26.12 -2.40 0.61
C LYS A 128 -26.60 -3.61 -0.19
N ASP A 129 -26.63 -3.50 -1.52
CA ASP A 129 -27.19 -4.54 -2.41
C ASP A 129 -26.17 -5.66 -2.71
N PHE A 130 -24.93 -5.55 -2.22
CA PHE A 130 -23.83 -6.47 -2.52
C PHE A 130 -23.41 -7.35 -1.32
N ASN A 131 -24.18 -7.36 -0.23
CA ASN A 131 -23.90 -8.14 0.99
C ASN A 131 -22.51 -7.86 1.62
N PHE A 132 -22.06 -6.60 1.56
CA PHE A 132 -20.91 -6.18 2.36
C PHE A 132 -21.35 -5.86 3.79
N GLU A 133 -20.50 -6.19 4.76
CA GLU A 133 -20.58 -5.68 6.13
C GLU A 133 -19.33 -4.81 6.38
N PHE A 134 -19.53 -3.61 6.90
CA PHE A 134 -18.44 -2.68 7.19
C PHE A 134 -18.33 -2.45 8.70
N SER A 135 -17.11 -2.22 9.18
CA SER A 135 -16.85 -1.84 10.58
C SER A 135 -15.52 -1.11 10.71
N ILE A 136 -15.38 -0.26 11.72
CA ILE A 136 -14.08 0.33 12.08
C ILE A 136 -13.24 -0.72 12.82
N ASP A 137 -11.96 -0.85 12.45
CA ASP A 137 -11.02 -1.68 13.19
C ASP A 137 -10.78 -1.08 14.59
N THR A 138 -10.96 -1.89 15.64
CA THR A 138 -10.82 -1.45 17.03
C THR A 138 -9.36 -1.24 17.43
N ILE A 139 -8.41 -1.85 16.71
CA ILE A 139 -6.97 -1.73 16.96
C ILE A 139 -6.41 -0.52 16.19
N ASP A 140 -6.88 -0.29 14.97
CA ASP A 140 -6.50 0.84 14.14
C ASP A 140 -7.75 1.59 13.61
N PRO A 141 -8.21 2.63 14.31
CA PRO A 141 -9.43 3.35 13.93
C PRO A 141 -9.35 4.13 12.60
N GLN A 142 -8.18 4.17 11.95
CA GLN A 142 -8.03 4.67 10.58
C GLN A 142 -8.26 3.58 9.51
N THR A 143 -8.59 2.36 9.94
CA THR A 143 -8.89 1.23 9.07
C THR A 143 -10.38 0.87 9.10
N ILE A 144 -10.96 0.67 7.92
CA ILE A 144 -12.29 0.06 7.76
C ILE A 144 -12.13 -1.39 7.33
N LEU A 145 -12.76 -2.30 8.07
CA LEU A 145 -12.85 -3.71 7.74
C LEU A 145 -14.08 -3.92 6.85
N CYS A 146 -13.85 -4.42 5.64
CA CYS A 146 -14.88 -4.75 4.67
C CYS A 146 -14.98 -6.28 4.58
N LYS A 147 -16.06 -6.83 5.13
CA LYS A 147 -16.39 -8.25 4.98
C LYS A 147 -17.27 -8.40 3.75
N TYR A 148 -16.82 -9.22 2.81
CA TYR A 148 -17.45 -9.44 1.51
C TYR A 148 -18.14 -10.81 1.46
N PRO A 149 -19.07 -11.08 0.51
CA PRO A 149 -19.81 -12.34 0.44
C PRO A 149 -18.93 -13.48 -0.12
N LYS A 150 -18.05 -14.00 0.74
CA LYS A 150 -17.06 -15.03 0.43
C LYS A 150 -17.66 -16.38 -0.01
N ILE A 151 -16.93 -17.07 -0.88
CA ILE A 151 -17.21 -18.42 -1.39
C ILE A 151 -16.15 -19.41 -0.87
N PHE A 152 -14.90 -18.96 -0.72
CA PHE A 152 -13.77 -19.77 -0.27
C PHE A 152 -13.25 -19.31 1.09
N GLU A 153 -12.82 -20.27 1.91
CA GLU A 153 -12.18 -19.99 3.20
C GLU A 153 -10.67 -20.19 3.13
N SER A 154 -9.93 -19.48 3.98
CA SER A 154 -8.48 -19.62 4.10
C SER A 154 -8.08 -19.45 5.57
N ASN A 155 -7.22 -20.34 6.05
CA ASN A 155 -6.65 -20.26 7.39
C ASN A 155 -5.47 -19.26 7.48
N TYR A 156 -4.95 -18.82 6.32
CA TYR A 156 -3.80 -17.94 6.24
C TYR A 156 -4.18 -16.48 6.01
N LEU A 157 -5.18 -16.23 5.17
CA LEU A 157 -5.58 -14.87 4.78
C LEU A 157 -6.66 -14.32 5.70
N SER A 158 -6.51 -13.06 6.09
CA SER A 158 -7.57 -12.28 6.72
C SER A 158 -8.80 -12.29 5.82
N GLN A 159 -9.94 -12.64 6.40
CA GLN A 159 -11.22 -12.78 5.72
C GLN A 159 -11.87 -11.43 5.37
N ASN A 160 -11.25 -10.32 5.78
CA ASN A 160 -11.70 -8.97 5.47
C ASN A 160 -10.72 -8.28 4.50
N ILE A 161 -11.25 -7.40 3.66
CA ILE A 161 -10.47 -6.37 2.98
C ILE A 161 -10.29 -5.22 3.97
N ARG A 162 -9.06 -4.77 4.17
CA ARG A 162 -8.76 -3.63 5.06
C ARG A 162 -8.60 -2.38 4.22
N LEU A 163 -9.39 -1.33 4.48
CA LEU A 163 -9.19 -0.01 3.87
C LEU A 163 -8.46 0.87 4.88
N GLU A 164 -7.13 0.95 4.78
CA GLU A 164 -6.31 1.82 5.64
C GLU A 164 -6.30 3.21 5.03
N ILE A 165 -6.94 4.19 5.69
CA ILE A 165 -7.14 5.54 5.13
C ILE A 165 -6.43 6.57 6.01
N GLY A 166 -5.34 7.12 5.50
CA GLY A 166 -4.56 8.15 6.19
C GLY A 166 -4.60 9.50 5.48
N SER A 167 -4.69 10.59 6.25
CA SER A 167 -4.71 11.96 5.70
C SER A 167 -3.35 12.67 5.76
N LEU A 168 -2.31 12.00 6.24
CA LEU A 168 -0.96 12.55 6.36
C LEU A 168 -0.01 11.81 5.41
N ALA A 169 -0.28 11.88 4.11
CA ALA A 169 0.62 11.38 3.09
C ALA A 169 0.63 12.35 1.90
N ALA A 170 1.81 12.58 1.31
CA ALA A 170 1.87 13.32 0.07
C ALA A 170 1.36 12.42 -1.06
N TRP A 171 0.23 12.79 -1.64
CA TRP A 171 -0.38 12.10 -2.78
C TRP A 171 0.23 12.44 -4.15
N THR A 172 1.31 13.23 -4.21
CA THR A 172 1.96 13.61 -5.48
C THR A 172 3.41 13.12 -5.59
N PRO A 173 3.86 12.73 -6.80
CA PRO A 173 3.09 12.62 -8.03
C PRO A 173 2.16 11.39 -8.02
N ALA A 174 0.90 11.63 -8.40
CA ALA A 174 -0.10 10.61 -8.66
C ALA A 174 -0.33 10.50 -10.17
N ILE A 175 -0.64 9.30 -10.62
CA ILE A 175 -0.98 8.97 -11.99
C ILE A 175 -2.27 8.17 -12.00
N ASP A 176 -2.96 8.18 -13.13
CA ASP A 176 -4.09 7.30 -13.32
C ASP A 176 -3.65 6.02 -14.04
N VAL A 177 -4.07 4.87 -13.53
CA VAL A 177 -3.75 3.56 -14.09
C VAL A 177 -5.03 2.76 -14.30
N GLU A 178 -5.13 2.07 -15.44
CA GLU A 178 -6.21 1.14 -15.71
C GLU A 178 -5.89 -0.25 -15.15
N ILE A 179 -6.80 -0.81 -14.35
CA ILE A 179 -6.66 -2.15 -13.78
C ILE A 179 -7.86 -3.05 -14.12
N LEU A 180 -7.63 -4.36 -13.98
CA LEU A 180 -8.64 -5.42 -14.05
C LEU A 180 -8.45 -6.39 -12.88
N PRO A 181 -9.50 -7.09 -12.45
CA PRO A 181 -9.32 -8.25 -11.59
C PRO A 181 -8.55 -9.34 -12.36
N ILE A 182 -7.83 -10.22 -11.67
CA ILE A 182 -7.03 -11.29 -12.29
C ILE A 182 -7.92 -12.20 -13.17
N ILE A 183 -9.19 -12.40 -12.78
CA ILE A 183 -10.19 -13.11 -13.60
C ILE A 183 -10.31 -12.46 -14.99
N GLY A 184 -10.35 -11.13 -15.07
CA GLY A 184 -10.41 -10.37 -16.33
C GLY A 184 -9.13 -10.45 -17.15
N GLU A 185 -7.96 -10.52 -16.50
CA GLU A 185 -6.70 -10.76 -17.21
C GLU A 185 -6.68 -12.15 -17.86
N VAL A 186 -7.22 -13.16 -17.16
CA VAL A 186 -7.22 -14.55 -17.63
C VAL A 186 -8.31 -14.80 -18.67
N TYR A 187 -9.47 -14.17 -18.50
CA TYR A 187 -10.64 -14.29 -19.35
C TYR A 187 -11.11 -12.88 -19.80
N PRO A 188 -10.49 -12.31 -20.85
CA PRO A 188 -10.77 -10.94 -21.31
C PRO A 188 -12.22 -10.67 -21.73
N ASN A 189 -13.01 -11.72 -21.99
CA ASN A 189 -14.41 -11.60 -22.38
C ASN A 189 -15.37 -11.49 -21.19
N VAL A 190 -14.90 -11.70 -19.95
CA VAL A 190 -15.75 -11.63 -18.74
C VAL A 190 -16.10 -10.19 -18.41
N PHE A 191 -15.12 -9.29 -18.46
CA PHE A 191 -15.32 -7.86 -18.18
C PHE A 191 -15.00 -7.05 -19.42
N LYS A 192 -15.95 -6.21 -19.85
CA LYS A 192 -15.82 -5.39 -21.06
C LYS A 192 -14.99 -4.14 -20.86
N GLU A 193 -14.88 -3.68 -19.62
CA GLU A 193 -14.26 -2.41 -19.26
C GLU A 193 -13.18 -2.62 -18.19
N LYS A 194 -12.16 -1.77 -18.24
CA LYS A 194 -11.22 -1.60 -17.14
C LYS A 194 -11.73 -0.54 -16.17
N THR A 195 -11.13 -0.50 -14.99
CA THR A 195 -11.34 0.61 -14.05
C THR A 195 -10.10 1.48 -13.96
N LYS A 196 -10.31 2.79 -13.86
CA LYS A 196 -9.26 3.80 -13.79
C LYS A 196 -9.08 4.20 -12.34
N ILE A 197 -7.87 4.00 -11.80
CA ILE A 197 -7.53 4.24 -10.41
C ILE A 197 -6.42 5.30 -10.32
N ARG A 198 -6.64 6.33 -9.51
CA ARG A 198 -5.59 7.30 -9.17
C ARG A 198 -4.67 6.69 -8.12
N THR A 199 -3.40 6.52 -8.45
CA THR A 199 -2.40 5.92 -7.56
C THR A 199 -1.11 6.74 -7.52
N VAL A 200 -0.40 6.68 -6.40
CA VAL A 200 0.96 7.20 -6.29
C VAL A 200 1.86 6.49 -7.30
N SER A 201 2.71 7.25 -7.99
CA SER A 201 3.68 6.68 -8.94
C SER A 201 4.61 5.64 -8.30
N ALA A 202 5.05 4.65 -9.07
CA ALA A 202 5.98 3.64 -8.60
C ALA A 202 7.33 4.25 -8.19
N GLU A 203 7.78 5.34 -8.82
CA GLU A 203 8.98 6.10 -8.46
C GLU A 203 8.86 6.75 -7.07
N ARG A 204 7.68 7.28 -6.74
CA ARG A 204 7.41 7.81 -5.40
C ARG A 204 7.41 6.68 -4.38
N THR A 205 6.75 5.56 -4.67
CA THR A 205 6.76 4.39 -3.79
C THR A 205 8.16 3.82 -3.61
N PHE A 206 9.01 3.81 -4.64
CA PHE A 206 10.43 3.44 -4.55
C PHE A 206 11.13 4.27 -3.47
N TRP A 207 11.03 5.60 -3.53
CA TRP A 207 11.66 6.48 -2.55
C TRP A 207 11.02 6.39 -1.15
N GLU A 208 9.72 6.12 -1.05
CA GLU A 208 9.06 5.84 0.23
C GLU A 208 9.59 4.54 0.86
N LYS A 209 9.81 3.49 0.06
CA LYS A 209 10.42 2.24 0.55
C LYS A 209 11.89 2.45 0.91
N ALA A 210 12.65 3.18 0.11
CA ALA A 210 14.05 3.50 0.39
C ALA A 210 14.21 4.30 1.70
N THR A 211 13.35 5.29 1.94
CA THR A 211 13.37 6.06 3.21
C THR A 211 12.87 5.25 4.40
N ILE A 212 11.96 4.28 4.22
CA ILE A 212 11.63 3.30 5.26
C ILE A 212 12.85 2.42 5.58
N LEU A 213 13.56 1.92 4.57
CA LEU A 213 14.76 1.12 4.83
C LEU A 213 15.88 1.94 5.47
N HIS A 214 16.02 3.22 5.14
CA HIS A 214 16.96 4.12 5.81
C HIS A 214 16.61 4.34 7.28
N HIS A 215 15.33 4.52 7.58
CA HIS A 215 14.85 4.52 8.95
C HIS A 215 15.30 3.22 9.63
N GLU A 216 14.89 2.06 9.13
CA GLU A 216 15.21 0.76 9.74
C GLU A 216 16.72 0.48 9.85
N ALA A 217 17.53 0.88 8.87
CA ALA A 217 18.98 0.74 8.90
C ALA A 217 19.66 1.55 10.02
N ASN A 218 19.02 2.62 10.48
CA ASN A 218 19.50 3.41 11.62
C ASN A 218 18.76 3.09 12.94
N ARG A 219 17.92 2.05 12.98
CA ARG A 219 17.22 1.64 14.21
C ARG A 219 18.23 1.20 15.29
N PRO A 220 18.21 1.80 16.50
CA PRO A 220 19.11 1.41 17.58
C PRO A 220 18.95 -0.05 17.97
N GLU A 221 20.05 -0.73 18.29
CA GLU A 221 20.07 -2.15 18.69
C GLU A 221 19.07 -2.49 19.81
N SER A 222 18.86 -1.55 20.74
CA SER A 222 17.91 -1.69 21.86
C SER A 222 16.43 -1.72 21.46
N SER A 223 16.07 -1.46 20.21
CA SER A 223 14.70 -1.47 19.71
C SER A 223 14.51 -2.59 18.69
N HIS A 224 13.52 -3.46 18.88
CA HIS A 224 13.18 -4.50 17.90
C HIS A 224 12.59 -3.94 16.62
N MET A 225 12.74 -4.69 15.52
CA MET A 225 12.06 -4.40 14.26
C MET A 225 10.57 -4.75 14.40
N PRO A 226 9.66 -3.96 13.82
CA PRO A 226 8.25 -4.34 13.82
C PRO A 226 8.02 -5.59 12.94
N HIS A 227 6.99 -6.37 13.26
CA HIS A 227 6.60 -7.53 12.45
C HIS A 227 6.19 -7.14 11.03
N ARG A 228 6.40 -8.05 10.07
CA ARG A 228 6.05 -7.91 8.64
C ARG A 228 6.81 -6.79 7.91
N TYR A 229 7.90 -6.28 8.47
CA TYR A 229 8.70 -5.22 7.84
C TYR A 229 9.65 -5.73 6.75
N ALA A 230 9.97 -7.02 6.73
CA ALA A 230 10.75 -7.65 5.66
C ALA A 230 10.12 -7.41 4.27
N ARG A 231 8.80 -7.16 4.20
CA ARG A 231 8.10 -6.81 2.96
C ARG A 231 8.65 -5.56 2.28
N HIS A 232 9.17 -4.61 3.04
CA HIS A 232 9.74 -3.38 2.48
C HIS A 232 11.05 -3.67 1.72
N PHE A 233 11.85 -4.63 2.20
CA PHE A 233 13.06 -5.10 1.53
C PHE A 233 12.72 -5.81 0.22
N TYR A 234 11.77 -6.75 0.26
CA TYR A 234 11.27 -7.44 -0.92
C TYR A 234 10.68 -6.47 -1.96
N ASP A 235 9.82 -5.54 -1.54
CA ASP A 235 9.18 -4.58 -2.44
C ASP A 235 10.22 -3.70 -3.14
N LEU A 236 11.20 -3.15 -2.39
CA LEU A 236 12.23 -2.31 -2.97
C LEU A 236 13.15 -3.09 -3.92
N TYR A 237 13.50 -4.33 -3.55
CA TYR A 237 14.22 -5.26 -4.43
C TYR A 237 13.47 -5.51 -5.75
N LYS A 238 12.16 -5.73 -5.70
CA LYS A 238 11.36 -5.94 -6.91
C LYS A 238 11.29 -4.69 -7.78
N ILE A 239 11.10 -3.51 -7.19
CA ILE A 239 11.10 -2.25 -7.95
C ILE A 239 12.49 -1.97 -8.55
N SER A 240 13.57 -2.25 -7.82
CA SER A 240 14.93 -2.01 -8.32
C SER A 240 15.32 -2.92 -9.49
N ASN A 241 14.67 -4.08 -9.63
CA ASN A 241 14.79 -4.99 -10.77
C ASN A 241 13.78 -4.69 -11.90
N SER A 242 13.22 -3.48 -11.94
CA SER A 242 12.28 -3.03 -12.98
C SER A 242 12.75 -1.74 -13.66
N ASP A 243 12.11 -1.39 -14.77
CA ASP A 243 12.37 -0.15 -15.50
C ASP A 243 12.09 1.12 -14.66
N PHE A 244 11.36 1.01 -13.55
CA PHE A 244 11.12 2.12 -12.63
C PHE A 244 12.35 2.51 -11.82
N LYS A 245 13.37 1.64 -11.69
CA LYS A 245 14.61 2.00 -10.97
C LYS A 245 15.23 3.26 -11.55
N ASN A 246 15.51 3.24 -12.86
CA ASN A 246 16.24 4.34 -13.51
C ASN A 246 15.42 5.64 -13.47
N LYS A 247 14.11 5.56 -13.72
CA LYS A 247 13.20 6.71 -13.61
C LYS A 247 13.19 7.33 -12.21
N ALA A 248 13.23 6.49 -11.17
CA ALA A 248 13.30 6.97 -9.79
C ALA A 248 14.63 7.65 -9.49
N LEU A 249 15.75 7.03 -9.89
CA LEU A 249 17.12 7.56 -9.68
C LEU A 249 17.39 8.87 -10.41
N GLU A 250 16.83 9.05 -11.61
CA GLU A 250 16.92 10.30 -12.38
C GLU A 250 16.18 11.46 -11.69
N ASN A 251 15.14 11.16 -10.91
CA ASN A 251 14.31 12.16 -10.23
C ASN A 251 14.76 12.39 -8.76
N LYS A 252 15.95 12.95 -8.57
CA LYS A 252 16.50 13.27 -7.24
C LYS A 252 15.65 14.31 -6.46
N ASP A 253 14.89 15.16 -7.15
CA ASP A 253 13.94 16.09 -6.52
C ASP A 253 12.80 15.35 -5.80
N LEU A 254 12.36 14.22 -6.35
CA LEU A 254 11.35 13.38 -5.71
C LEU A 254 11.86 12.76 -4.40
N LEU A 255 13.12 12.28 -4.37
CA LEU A 255 13.77 11.83 -3.14
C LEU A 255 13.75 12.94 -2.08
N LYS A 256 14.18 14.15 -2.45
CA LYS A 256 14.18 15.31 -1.53
C LYS A 256 12.78 15.56 -0.95
N LYS A 257 11.74 15.60 -1.80
CA LYS A 257 10.34 15.79 -1.37
C LYS A 257 9.84 14.69 -0.44
N VAL A 258 10.21 13.43 -0.68
CA VAL A 258 9.86 12.30 0.20
C VAL A 258 10.54 12.45 1.56
N THR A 259 11.83 12.79 1.56
CA THR A 259 12.63 12.96 2.78
C THR A 259 12.12 14.13 3.63
N GLU A 260 11.89 15.30 3.03
CA GLU A 260 11.33 16.47 3.72
C GLU A 260 9.96 16.17 4.33
N PHE A 261 9.13 15.39 3.62
CA PHE A 261 7.84 14.93 4.15
C PHE A 261 8.02 14.05 5.39
N LYS A 262 8.95 13.08 5.36
CA LYS A 262 9.26 12.22 6.51
C LYS A 262 9.79 13.02 7.70
N MET A 263 10.69 13.97 7.46
CA MET A 263 11.23 14.85 8.51
C MET A 263 10.13 15.66 9.20
N LYS A 264 9.14 16.15 8.44
CA LYS A 264 8.05 16.98 8.97
C LYS A 264 6.97 16.17 9.68
N PHE A 265 6.47 15.10 9.04
CA PHE A 265 5.29 14.37 9.51
C PHE A 265 5.61 13.16 10.37
N TYR A 266 6.82 12.61 10.25
CA TYR A 266 7.26 11.42 10.98
C TYR A 266 8.65 11.63 11.60
N PRO A 267 8.87 12.71 12.39
CA PRO A 267 10.17 13.01 12.94
C PRO A 267 10.64 11.89 13.86
N ARG A 268 11.84 11.38 13.61
CA ARG A 268 12.47 10.36 14.44
C ARG A 268 13.97 10.59 14.47
N ASN A 269 14.50 11.01 15.62
CA ASN A 269 15.91 11.41 15.75
C ASN A 269 16.89 10.33 15.27
N TRP A 270 16.63 9.05 15.57
CA TRP A 270 17.53 7.98 15.15
C TRP A 270 17.41 7.64 13.66
N ALA A 271 16.36 8.08 12.97
CA ALA A 271 16.20 7.79 11.54
C ALA A 271 17.15 8.60 10.66
N LYS A 272 17.69 9.72 11.16
CA LYS A 272 18.70 10.58 10.50
C LYS A 272 18.34 10.96 9.06
N TYR A 273 17.09 11.31 8.80
CA TYR A 273 16.60 11.61 7.45
C TYR A 273 17.40 12.71 6.74
N GLU A 274 17.97 13.65 7.47
CA GLU A 274 18.90 14.66 6.96
C GLU A 274 20.07 14.06 6.18
N ASN A 275 20.59 12.90 6.61
CA ASN A 275 21.69 12.21 5.92
C ASN A 275 21.32 11.77 4.50
N VAL A 276 20.03 11.50 4.24
CA VAL A 276 19.56 11.16 2.89
C VAL A 276 19.78 12.32 1.92
N LEU A 277 19.63 13.57 2.38
CA LEU A 277 19.82 14.76 1.55
C LEU A 277 21.30 15.00 1.22
N ASP A 278 22.21 14.49 2.06
CA ASP A 278 23.66 14.59 1.88
C ASP A 278 24.27 13.39 1.12
N GLY A 279 23.43 12.54 0.51
CA GLY A 279 23.89 11.35 -0.23
C GLY A 279 24.40 10.22 0.67
N ASN A 280 23.90 10.14 1.92
CA ASN A 280 24.22 9.07 2.88
C ASN A 280 22.98 8.24 3.20
N LEU A 281 22.20 7.89 2.17
CA LEU A 281 21.06 6.99 2.32
C LEU A 281 21.57 5.57 2.66
N ARG A 282 20.82 4.85 3.48
CA ARG A 282 21.12 3.48 3.92
C ARG A 282 19.91 2.63 3.56
N LEU A 283 20.11 1.48 2.94
CA LEU A 283 19.08 0.49 2.64
C LEU A 283 19.28 -0.78 3.47
N VAL A 284 20.52 -1.07 3.83
CA VAL A 284 20.87 -2.31 4.52
C VAL A 284 21.27 -2.02 5.98
N PRO A 285 20.57 -2.63 6.96
CA PRO A 285 20.94 -2.51 8.37
C PRO A 285 22.25 -3.25 8.66
N ASP A 286 22.79 -3.04 9.85
CA ASP A 286 23.97 -3.77 10.32
C ASP A 286 23.64 -5.26 10.57
N GLU A 287 24.65 -6.13 10.46
CA GLU A 287 24.48 -7.59 10.42
C GLU A 287 23.75 -8.18 11.63
N PHE A 288 23.82 -7.53 12.80
CA PHE A 288 23.11 -7.98 14.00
C PHE A 288 21.58 -8.06 13.80
N ARG A 289 21.03 -7.38 12.78
CA ARG A 289 19.62 -7.42 12.40
C ARG A 289 19.25 -8.53 11.43
N PHE A 290 20.22 -9.15 10.75
CA PHE A 290 19.91 -10.03 9.62
C PHE A 290 19.06 -11.23 10.02
N SER A 291 19.35 -11.84 11.17
CA SER A 291 18.57 -12.98 11.70
C SER A 291 17.10 -12.60 11.96
N GLU A 292 16.84 -11.40 12.49
CA GLU A 292 15.49 -10.89 12.76
C GLU A 292 14.71 -10.69 11.45
N ILE A 293 15.35 -10.06 10.45
CA ILE A 293 14.74 -9.76 9.15
C ILE A 293 14.52 -11.03 8.33
N GLU A 294 15.49 -11.94 8.31
CA GLU A 294 15.39 -13.20 7.58
C GLU A 294 14.27 -14.07 8.15
N LYS A 295 14.11 -14.10 9.48
CA LYS A 295 12.99 -14.80 10.12
C LYS A 295 11.64 -14.20 9.71
N ASP A 296 11.51 -12.88 9.69
CA ASP A 296 10.30 -12.20 9.23
C ASP A 296 10.04 -12.46 7.74
N TYR A 297 11.08 -12.45 6.91
CA TYR A 297 10.98 -12.74 5.48
C TYR A 297 10.55 -14.19 5.19
N LYS A 298 11.05 -15.16 5.97
CA LYS A 298 10.62 -16.57 5.89
C LYS A 298 9.14 -16.73 6.22
N ALA A 299 8.65 -16.00 7.23
CA ALA A 299 7.24 -16.02 7.61
C ALA A 299 6.31 -15.44 6.51
N MET A 300 6.85 -14.62 5.60
CA MET A 300 6.10 -14.07 4.47
C MET A 300 5.99 -14.99 3.25
N SER A 301 6.69 -16.14 3.24
CA SER A 301 6.72 -17.04 2.08
C SER A 301 5.34 -17.44 1.56
N GLU A 302 4.38 -17.66 2.47
CA GLU A 302 2.98 -17.97 2.14
C GLU A 302 2.23 -16.82 1.43
N MET A 303 2.74 -15.58 1.48
CA MET A 303 2.19 -14.44 0.72
C MET A 303 2.75 -14.34 -0.70
N ILE A 304 3.87 -14.99 -1.00
CA ILE A 304 4.58 -14.81 -2.28
C ILE A 304 4.16 -15.91 -3.25
N TYR A 305 3.61 -15.50 -4.39
CA TYR A 305 3.14 -16.42 -5.44
C TYR A 305 4.03 -16.41 -6.70
N GLY A 306 4.97 -15.47 -6.78
CA GLY A 306 5.98 -15.42 -7.84
C GLY A 306 7.33 -15.98 -7.38
N ALA A 307 8.41 -15.45 -7.97
CA ALA A 307 9.76 -15.79 -7.54
C ALA A 307 9.98 -15.40 -6.08
N TYR A 308 10.50 -16.35 -5.29
CA TYR A 308 10.89 -16.16 -3.90
C TYR A 308 12.43 -16.10 -3.81
N PRO A 309 13.05 -14.93 -4.05
CA PRO A 309 14.50 -14.78 -3.96
C PRO A 309 14.96 -15.05 -2.53
N SER A 310 16.19 -15.53 -2.38
CA SER A 310 16.81 -15.71 -1.07
C SER A 310 17.02 -14.36 -0.38
N PHE A 311 17.10 -14.38 0.95
CA PHE A 311 17.38 -13.18 1.73
C PHE A 311 18.73 -12.56 1.35
N GLU A 312 19.74 -13.39 1.09
CA GLU A 312 21.07 -12.94 0.65
C GLU A 312 21.03 -12.20 -0.69
N GLU A 313 20.27 -12.70 -1.67
CA GLU A 313 20.07 -12.04 -2.96
C GLU A 313 19.44 -10.66 -2.79
N ILE A 314 18.39 -10.55 -1.96
CA ILE A 314 17.74 -9.27 -1.65
C ILE A 314 18.75 -8.29 -1.04
N ILE A 315 19.48 -8.71 0.00
CA ILE A 315 20.42 -7.84 0.70
C ILE A 315 21.56 -7.39 -0.23
N ASN A 316 22.12 -8.28 -1.03
CA ASN A 316 23.20 -7.94 -1.96
C ASN A 316 22.74 -6.95 -3.03
N ALA A 317 21.56 -7.15 -3.61
CA ALA A 317 20.98 -6.21 -4.57
C ALA A 317 20.71 -4.83 -3.93
N LEU A 318 20.25 -4.78 -2.69
CA LEU A 318 20.03 -3.53 -1.96
C LEU A 318 21.35 -2.82 -1.60
N LYS A 319 22.43 -3.55 -1.30
CA LYS A 319 23.78 -2.96 -1.10
C LYS A 319 24.28 -2.27 -2.37
N GLU A 320 24.10 -2.89 -3.54
CA GLU A 320 24.48 -2.26 -4.81
C GLU A 320 23.59 -1.06 -5.13
N LEU A 321 22.28 -1.16 -4.89
CA LEU A 321 21.36 -0.03 -5.04
C LEU A 321 21.72 1.15 -4.14
N GLU A 322 22.10 0.90 -2.89
CA GLU A 322 22.55 1.94 -1.95
C GLU A 322 23.77 2.70 -2.51
N LYS A 323 24.75 1.98 -3.06
CA LYS A 323 25.92 2.59 -3.73
C LYS A 323 25.52 3.38 -4.98
N GLU A 324 24.53 2.94 -5.75
CA GLU A 324 24.03 3.68 -6.91
C GLU A 324 23.33 4.98 -6.51
N ILE A 325 22.49 4.95 -5.46
CA ILE A 325 21.74 6.11 -4.96
C ILE A 325 22.68 7.20 -4.43
N ASN A 326 23.74 6.80 -3.73
CA ASN A 326 24.65 7.72 -3.05
C ASN A 326 25.76 8.28 -3.97
N LYS A 327 25.73 7.97 -5.27
CA LYS A 327 26.55 8.64 -6.29
C LYS A 327 25.89 9.93 -6.77
#